data_AF-A0AB39D0D9-F1
#
_entry.id   AF-A0AB39D0D9-F1
#
_cell.length_a   1.000
_cell.length_b   1.000
_cell.length_c   1.000
_cell.angle_alpha   90.00
_cell.angle_beta   90.00
_cell.angle_gamma   90.00
#
_symmetry.space_group_name_H-M   'P 1'
#
loop_
_entity.id
_entity.type
_entity.pdbx_description
1 polymer ?
#
loop_
_entity_poly.entity_id
_entity_poly.type
_entity_poly.pdbx_seq_one_letter_code
_entity_poly.pdbx_strand_id
1 'polypeptide(L)' 'MPSLLMVRDAVRAGAGAALLPQSMTRPGPATEGLKIWGIVPDHPVELWALHSSRRLASSRVTAFIDFLCEQFPDRWL' A
#
# COMPACT_ATOMS: atom_id res chain seq x y z
N MET A 1 -6.32 7.72 -16.20
CA MET A 1 -6.76 6.44 -15.61
C MET A 1 -7.10 6.68 -14.14
N PRO A 2 -8.14 6.04 -13.58
CA PRO A 2 -8.49 6.21 -12.18
C PRO A 2 -7.40 5.63 -11.26
N SER A 3 -7.12 6.31 -10.16
CA SER A 3 -6.23 5.78 -9.11
C SER A 3 -6.99 4.86 -8.17
N LEU A 4 -6.29 4.01 -7.41
CA LEU A 4 -6.90 3.16 -6.39
C LEU A 4 -7.60 3.97 -5.27
N LEU A 5 -7.17 5.20 -5.03
CA LEU A 5 -7.86 6.12 -4.12
C LEU A 5 -9.24 6.48 -4.66
N MET A 6 -9.34 6.83 -5.95
CA MET A 6 -10.62 7.14 -6.59
C MET A 6 -11.56 5.93 -6.59
N VAL A 7 -11.02 4.72 -6.78
CA VAL A 7 -11.79 3.48 -6.72
C VAL A 7 -12.36 3.27 -5.31
N ARG A 8 -11.54 3.45 -4.26
CA ARG A 8 -12.01 3.36 -2.86
C ARG A 8 -13.11 4.37 -2.59
N ASP A 9 -12.94 5.61 -3.02
CA ASP A 9 -13.91 6.68 -2.76
C ASP A 9 -15.24 6.41 -3.48
N ALA A 10 -15.21 5.86 -4.70
CA ALA A 10 -16.41 5.41 -5.40
C ALA A 10 -17.12 4.27 -4.65
N VAL A 11 -16.38 3.29 -4.11
CA VAL A 11 -16.95 2.22 -3.28
C VAL A 11 -17.61 2.78 -2.02
N ARG A 12 -16.96 3.74 -1.35
CA ARG A 12 -17.53 4.44 -0.17
C ARG A 12 -18.81 5.21 -0.52
N ALA A 13 -18.89 5.75 -1.73
CA ALA A 13 -20.09 6.41 -2.26
C ALA A 13 -21.19 5.43 -2.73
N GLY A 14 -21.01 4.11 -2.57
CA GLY A 14 -22.01 3.10 -2.91
C GLY A 14 -21.96 2.61 -4.36
N ALA A 15 -20.87 2.86 -5.10
CA ALA A 15 -20.75 2.43 -6.49
C ALA A 15 -20.58 0.90 -6.67
N GLY A 16 -20.36 0.14 -5.59
CA GLY A 16 -20.23 -1.33 -5.64
C GLY A 16 -19.14 -1.87 -4.73
N ALA A 17 -18.32 -2.79 -5.23
CA ALA A 17 -17.20 -3.41 -4.53
C ALA A 17 -15.90 -3.30 -5.34
N ALA A 18 -14.75 -3.34 -4.66
CA ALA A 18 -13.43 -3.28 -5.29
C ALA A 18 -12.40 -4.13 -4.54
N LEU A 19 -11.38 -4.58 -5.27
CA LEU A 19 -10.16 -5.12 -4.70
C LEU A 19 -9.17 -3.98 -4.45
N LEU A 20 -8.66 -3.89 -3.22
CA LEU A 20 -7.72 -2.84 -2.78
C LEU A 20 -6.51 -3.49 -2.10
N PRO A 21 -5.31 -2.86 -2.17
CA PRO A 21 -4.16 -3.26 -1.37
C PRO A 21 -4.47 -3.26 0.13
N GLN A 22 -3.85 -4.15 0.90
CA GLN A 22 -4.17 -4.31 2.31
C GLN A 22 -3.86 -3.05 3.13
N SER A 23 -2.79 -2.32 2.78
CA SER A 23 -2.43 -1.01 3.34
C SER A 23 -3.57 0.02 3.27
N MET A 24 -4.43 -0.08 2.25
CA MET A 24 -5.57 0.82 2.07
C MET A 24 -6.82 0.38 2.85
N THR A 25 -6.81 -0.85 3.39
CA THR A 25 -7.90 -1.43 4.19
C THR A 25 -7.68 -1.35 5.69
N ARG A 26 -6.58 -0.72 6.14
CA ARG A 26 -6.30 -0.49 7.56
C ARG A 26 -7.48 0.25 8.23
N PRO A 27 -7.94 -0.17 9.42
CA PRO A 27 -8.99 0.52 10.14
C PRO A 27 -8.66 2.00 10.37
N GLY A 28 -9.60 2.89 10.02
CA GLY A 28 -9.46 4.33 10.21
C GLY A 28 -10.50 5.13 9.42
N PRO A 29 -10.43 6.48 9.44
CA PRO A 29 -11.40 7.35 8.75
C PRO A 29 -11.49 7.10 7.24
N ALA A 30 -10.41 6.58 6.65
CA ALA A 30 -10.33 6.27 5.22
C ALA A 30 -11.06 4.97 4.83
N THR A 31 -11.33 4.10 5.79
CA THR A 31 -12.02 2.81 5.60
C THR A 31 -13.40 2.77 6.27
N GLU A 32 -13.79 3.85 6.94
CA GLU A 32 -15.13 4.00 7.48
C GLU A 32 -16.20 3.86 6.39
N GLY A 33 -17.18 3.00 6.65
CA GLY A 33 -18.25 2.65 5.71
C GLY A 33 -17.89 1.50 4.75
N LEU A 34 -16.65 1.00 4.76
CA LEU A 34 -16.25 -0.17 3.97
C LEU A 34 -16.40 -1.46 4.78
N LYS A 35 -16.91 -2.50 4.13
CA LYS A 35 -16.92 -3.86 4.68
C LYS A 35 -15.92 -4.72 3.92
N ILE A 36 -14.90 -5.22 4.62
CA ILE A 36 -13.91 -6.15 4.06
C ILE A 36 -14.56 -7.53 3.97
N TRP A 37 -14.64 -8.10 2.77
CA TRP A 37 -15.20 -9.44 2.54
C TRP A 37 -14.17 -10.57 2.63
N GLY A 38 -12.89 -10.24 2.48
CA GLY A 38 -11.79 -11.21 2.54
C GLY A 38 -10.56 -10.72 1.79
N ILE A 39 -9.59 -11.60 1.67
CA ILE A 39 -8.36 -11.40 0.89
C ILE A 39 -8.43 -12.34 -0.31
N VAL A 40 -8.07 -11.85 -1.49
CA VAL A 40 -7.91 -12.70 -2.67
C VAL A 40 -6.57 -13.43 -2.55
N PRO A 41 -6.54 -14.77 -2.53
CA PRO A 41 -5.30 -15.53 -2.45
C PRO A 41 -4.48 -15.33 -3.73
N ASP A 42 -3.16 -15.58 -3.63
CA ASP A 42 -2.22 -15.61 -4.76
C ASP A 42 -2.12 -14.33 -5.60
N HIS A 43 -2.47 -13.18 -5.03
CA HIS A 43 -2.30 -11.86 -5.65
C HIS A 43 -1.28 -10.98 -4.88
N PRO A 44 0.01 -11.34 -4.86
CA PRO A 44 1.02 -10.56 -4.14
C PRO A 44 1.24 -9.19 -4.79
N VAL A 45 1.44 -8.17 -3.96
CA VAL A 45 1.86 -6.83 -4.39
C VAL A 45 3.27 -6.59 -3.89
N GLU A 46 4.17 -6.21 -4.79
CA GLU A 46 5.55 -5.89 -4.44
C GLU A 46 5.75 -4.37 -4.39
N LEU A 47 6.46 -3.89 -3.37
CA LEU A 47 6.87 -2.50 -3.26
C LEU A 47 8.39 -2.40 -3.44
N TRP A 48 8.82 -1.53 -4.36
CA TRP A 48 10.22 -1.30 -4.68
C TRP A 48 10.62 0.14 -4.37
N ALA A 49 11.77 0.32 -3.74
CA ALA A 49 12.37 1.64 -3.56
C ALA A 49 13.42 1.88 -4.65
N LEU A 50 13.17 2.85 -5.52
CA LEU A 50 14.09 3.24 -6.59
C LEU A 50 14.83 4.52 -6.23
N HIS A 51 16.16 4.50 -6.30
CA HIS A 51 16.99 5.70 -6.15
C HIS A 51 18.02 5.80 -7.27
N SER A 52 18.47 7.02 -7.59
CA SER A 52 19.51 7.23 -8.61
C SER A 52 20.83 6.58 -8.17
N SER A 53 21.48 5.82 -9.05
CA SER A 53 22.79 5.22 -8.78
C SER A 53 23.91 6.18 -9.15
N ARG A 54 24.66 6.69 -8.17
CA ARG A 54 25.91 7.41 -8.41
C ARG A 54 26.99 6.89 -7.47
N ARG A 55 27.68 5.84 -7.93
CA ARG A 55 28.86 5.16 -7.35
C ARG A 55 28.73 4.56 -5.94
N LEU A 56 27.88 5.07 -5.04
CA LEU A 56 27.43 4.42 -3.79
C LEU A 56 26.10 5.05 -3.35
N ALA A 57 25.20 4.26 -2.74
CA ALA A 57 24.03 4.82 -2.07
C ALA A 57 24.49 5.74 -0.92
N SER A 58 23.87 6.91 -0.79
CA SER A 58 24.11 7.78 0.37
C SER A 58 23.81 7.01 1.66
N SER A 59 24.63 7.18 2.69
CA SER A 59 24.38 6.57 4.01
C SER A 59 22.99 6.92 4.55
N ARG A 60 22.49 8.12 4.24
CA ARG A 60 21.14 8.56 4.59
C ARG A 60 20.04 7.79 3.83
N VAL A 61 20.26 7.51 2.55
CA VAL A 61 19.30 6.74 1.73
C VAL A 61 19.26 5.31 2.25
N THR A 62 20.42 4.71 2.48
CA THR A 62 20.54 3.34 3.01
C THR A 62 19.82 3.22 4.35
N ALA A 63 20.16 4.09 5.31
CA ALA A 63 19.51 4.11 6.63
C ALA A 63 17.99 4.30 6.56
N PHE A 64 17.49 5.10 5.60
CA PHE A 64 16.05 5.27 5.41
C PHE A 64 15.38 4.02 4.85
N ILE A 65 16.00 3.34 3.87
CA ILE A 65 15.47 2.08 3.34
C ILE A 65 15.49 1.00 4.42
N ASP A 66 16.56 0.89 5.19
CA ASP A 66 16.66 -0.06 6.30
C ASP A 66 15.55 0.18 7.32
N PHE A 67 15.33 1.44 7.72
CA PHE A 67 14.22 1.83 8.59
C PHE A 67 12.86 1.40 8.02
N LEU A 68 12.61 1.62 6.72
CA LEU A 68 11.35 1.19 6.10
C LEU A 68 11.19 -0.33 6.15
N CYS A 69 12.24 -1.10 5.87
CA CYS A 69 12.20 -2.56 5.97
C CYS A 69 11.90 -3.03 7.40
N GLU A 70 12.47 -2.38 8.42
CA GLU A 70 12.23 -2.67 9.83
C GLU A 70 10.79 -2.36 10.27
N GLN A 71 10.17 -1.29 9.75
CA GLN A 71 8.80 -0.91 10.12
C GLN A 71 7.73 -1.79 9.45
N PHE A 72 8.06 -2.52 8.38
CA PHE A 72 7.13 -3.38 7.65
C PHE A 72 7.66 -4.83 7.52
N PRO A 73 7.95 -5.53 8.63
CA PRO A 73 8.67 -6.81 8.63
C PRO A 73 7.89 -7.93 7.94
N ASP A 74 6.56 -7.95 8.09
CA ASP A 74 5.68 -8.96 7.49
C ASP A 74 5.29 -8.63 6.03
N ARG A 75 5.83 -7.52 5.49
CA ARG A 75 5.46 -6.95 4.18
C ARG A 75 3.94 -6.73 4.02
N TRP A 76 3.23 -6.52 5.14
CA TRP A 76 1.81 -6.17 5.16
C TRP A 76 1.61 -4.75 4.62
N LEU A 77 1.53 -4.64 3.29
CA LEU A 77 1.12 -3.47 2.52
C LEU A 77 -0.03 -3.82 1.58
#